data_AF-A0A8T9EP78-F1
#
_entry.id   AF-A0A8T9EP78-F1
#
_cell.length_a   1.000
_cell.length_b   1.000
_cell.length_c   1.000
_cell.angle_alpha   90.00
_cell.angle_beta   90.00
_cell.angle_gamma   90.00
#
_symmetry.space_group_name_H-M   'P 1'
#
loop_
_entity.id
_entity.type
_entity.pdbx_description
1 polymer ?
#
loop_
_entity_poly.entity_id
_entity_poly.type
_entity_poly.pdbx_seq_one_letter_code
_entity_poly.pdbx_strand_id
1 'polypeptide(L)'
;MMSVFMYMFFLIPILINWWIFMLGFLFLSFLMLFYSFSQFFGSLGFGFGMDLISYCMIFLSVWILFLMVLASFSIHFIFNYNKEFLFILLLLLILLTLSFSTSNLFMFYLFFESSVIPILFLIYGWGYQPERFLSGLYLLFYTLFASFPLLISVFYIYTNYYTLFYFLIFLGNVNIYFYASLIFAFLVKMPLVFFHFWLPKAHVEAPVSGSMILAGVLLKLGGYGLYRVFLFLEPHFLLNGVLIVLSLFGGILVGFLCLCQVDMKSMIAYSSVAHMGLVICGIMTFGGFGFEGSLILMIGHGLCSSGLFVLSNICYERSHSRSLMINKGFITFMPNVSMFWFLFCINNMSSPFSLNFFGEVILINSILSWSSLTMLFLAFSSFLSCCYSIYMYSIIQHGSIYSGLKPEYLGFMREYLLLFFHLFPLNFLFLFSDMYIMWF
;
A
#
# COMPACT_ATOMS: atom_id res chain seq x y z
N MET A 1 17.72 14.97 -3.48
CA MET A 1 17.69 13.53 -3.80
C MET A 1 18.98 12.80 -3.51
N MET A 2 20.12 13.22 -4.07
CA MET A 2 21.37 12.49 -3.85
C MET A 2 21.79 12.38 -2.38
N SER A 3 21.51 13.38 -1.55
CA SER A 3 21.70 13.32 -0.10
C SER A 3 20.92 12.18 0.58
N VAL A 4 19.68 11.93 0.13
CA VAL A 4 18.85 10.81 0.64
C VAL A 4 19.47 9.47 0.23
N PHE A 5 19.91 9.32 -1.03
CA PHE A 5 20.58 8.10 -1.48
C PHE A 5 21.90 7.86 -0.77
N MET A 6 22.72 8.91 -0.57
CA MET A 6 23.98 8.77 0.15
C MET A 6 23.74 8.32 1.60
N TYR A 7 22.74 8.88 2.27
CA TYR A 7 22.35 8.40 3.61
C TYR A 7 21.98 6.91 3.60
N MET A 8 21.18 6.49 2.61
CA MET A 8 20.80 5.08 2.44
C MET A 8 22.00 4.15 2.26
N PHE A 9 23.02 4.56 1.50
CA PHE A 9 24.26 3.80 1.39
C PHE A 9 25.07 3.77 2.70
N PHE A 10 25.06 4.87 3.48
CA PHE A 10 25.72 4.90 4.80
C PHE A 10 25.04 4.00 5.85
N LEU A 11 23.81 3.54 5.63
CA LEU A 11 23.16 2.56 6.51
C LEU A 11 23.67 1.13 6.32
N ILE A 12 24.32 0.80 5.21
CA ILE A 12 24.87 -0.55 4.93
C ILE A 12 25.85 -1.05 6.03
N PRO A 13 26.86 -0.27 6.47
CA PRO A 13 27.75 -0.75 7.54
C PRO A 13 27.04 -0.92 8.89
N ILE A 14 25.89 -0.28 9.09
CA ILE A 14 25.14 -0.27 10.36
C ILE A 14 24.27 -1.53 10.54
N LEU A 15 24.15 -2.38 9.52
CA LEU A 15 23.35 -3.62 9.52
C LEU A 15 23.71 -4.62 10.65
N ILE A 16 24.87 -4.46 11.29
CA ILE A 16 25.32 -5.34 12.39
C ILE A 16 24.43 -5.17 13.63
N ASN A 17 23.95 -3.95 13.90
CA ASN A 17 23.20 -3.65 15.12
C ASN A 17 21.77 -3.19 14.82
N TRP A 18 20.80 -3.98 15.26
CA TRP A 18 19.36 -3.78 15.00
C TRP A 18 18.86 -2.41 15.49
N TRP A 19 19.29 -1.98 16.67
CA TRP A 19 18.82 -0.74 17.29
C TRP A 19 19.38 0.51 16.61
N ILE A 20 20.66 0.49 16.24
CA ILE A 20 21.29 1.61 15.53
C ILE A 20 20.68 1.75 14.13
N PHE A 21 20.43 0.62 13.46
CA PHE A 21 19.75 0.62 12.16
C PHE A 21 18.34 1.22 12.22
N MET A 22 17.57 0.87 13.25
CA MET A 22 16.26 1.48 13.52
C MET A 22 16.32 2.98 13.74
N LEU A 23 17.26 3.45 14.58
CA LEU A 23 17.48 4.88 14.80
C LEU A 23 17.90 5.59 13.51
N GLY A 24 18.64 4.91 12.64
CA GLY A 24 18.97 5.40 11.30
C GLY A 24 17.74 5.68 10.45
N PHE A 25 16.76 4.77 10.41
CA PHE A 25 15.51 5.03 9.67
C PHE A 25 14.67 6.16 10.28
N LEU A 26 14.61 6.26 11.61
CA LEU A 26 13.97 7.39 12.28
C LEU A 26 14.64 8.72 11.94
N PHE A 27 15.96 8.74 11.88
CA PHE A 27 16.67 9.94 11.50
C PHE A 27 16.42 10.30 10.03
N LEU A 28 16.36 9.32 9.12
CA LEU A 28 16.00 9.59 7.72
C LEU A 28 14.58 10.10 7.59
N SER A 29 13.59 9.56 8.32
CA SER A 29 12.22 10.09 8.27
C SER A 29 12.17 11.53 8.81
N PHE A 30 12.93 11.85 9.87
CA PHE A 30 13.06 13.20 10.36
C PHE A 30 13.69 14.15 9.34
N LEU A 31 14.76 13.73 8.65
CA LEU A 31 15.37 14.51 7.57
C LEU A 31 14.40 14.80 6.43
N MET A 32 13.54 13.83 6.07
CA MET A 32 12.56 14.01 5.00
C MET A 32 11.53 15.11 5.33
N LEU A 33 11.15 15.28 6.60
CA LEU A 33 10.21 16.34 7.01
C LEU A 33 10.70 17.76 6.73
N PHE A 34 12.02 17.99 6.66
CA PHE A 34 12.58 19.32 6.38
C PHE A 34 12.74 19.64 4.90
N TYR A 35 12.43 18.70 4.00
CA TYR A 35 12.47 19.02 2.58
C TYR A 35 11.38 20.02 2.21
N SER A 36 11.73 21.01 1.39
CA SER A 36 10.75 21.90 0.78
C SER A 36 10.08 21.21 -0.39
N PHE A 37 8.74 21.17 -0.40
CA PHE A 37 7.97 20.64 -1.53
C PHE A 37 7.55 21.76 -2.46
N SER A 38 7.80 21.56 -3.74
CA SER A 38 7.19 22.31 -4.83
C SER A 38 6.13 21.45 -5.52
N GLN A 39 5.14 22.09 -6.12
CA GLN A 39 4.18 21.42 -7.01
C GLN A 39 4.88 20.80 -8.22
N PHE A 40 5.90 21.50 -8.73
CA PHE A 40 6.73 21.04 -9.84
C PHE A 40 7.87 20.13 -9.41
N PHE A 41 8.41 19.40 -10.40
CA PHE A 41 9.48 18.43 -10.23
C PHE A 41 10.79 19.13 -9.85
N GLY A 42 11.06 19.14 -8.55
CA GLY A 42 12.21 19.78 -7.94
C GLY A 42 13.31 18.78 -7.60
N SER A 43 14.41 19.29 -7.03
CA SER A 43 15.54 18.48 -6.56
C SER A 43 16.15 17.54 -7.62
N LEU A 44 16.26 18.03 -8.86
CA LEU A 44 16.78 17.29 -10.01
C LEU A 44 18.27 16.93 -9.86
N GLY A 45 18.62 15.69 -10.17
CA GLY A 45 20.01 15.23 -10.32
C GLY A 45 20.09 13.82 -10.92
N PHE A 46 20.92 13.64 -11.96
CA PHE A 46 21.14 12.35 -12.66
C PHE A 46 19.86 11.60 -13.09
N GLY A 47 18.79 12.31 -13.46
CA GLY A 47 17.50 11.70 -13.83
C GLY A 47 16.60 11.31 -12.66
N PHE A 48 16.91 11.78 -11.45
CA PHE A 48 16.06 11.69 -10.27
C PHE A 48 15.56 13.07 -9.86
N GLY A 49 14.35 13.13 -9.30
CA GLY A 49 13.80 14.33 -8.67
C GLY A 49 12.54 14.03 -7.86
N MET A 50 11.91 15.08 -7.33
CA MET A 50 10.73 14.99 -6.47
C MET A 50 9.68 16.05 -6.81
N ASP A 51 8.46 15.58 -7.09
CA ASP A 51 7.21 16.30 -6.85
C ASP A 51 6.64 15.99 -5.46
N LEU A 52 5.53 16.67 -5.13
CA LEU A 52 4.63 16.33 -4.03
C LEU A 52 4.29 14.83 -3.97
N ILE A 53 3.82 14.22 -5.07
CA ILE A 53 3.41 12.80 -5.08
C ILE A 53 4.58 11.89 -4.69
N SER A 54 5.71 12.05 -5.38
CA SER A 54 6.90 11.24 -5.12
C SER A 54 7.42 11.44 -3.71
N TYR A 55 7.39 12.67 -3.19
CA TYR A 55 7.77 12.93 -1.82
C TYR A 55 6.87 12.18 -0.83
N CYS A 56 5.54 12.26 -1.00
CA CYS A 56 4.60 11.60 -0.10
C CYS A 56 4.81 10.07 -0.10
N MET A 57 5.03 9.47 -1.26
CA MET A 57 5.29 8.04 -1.39
C MET A 57 6.66 7.63 -0.83
N ILE A 58 7.70 8.44 -1.04
CA ILE A 58 9.02 8.21 -0.45
C ILE A 58 8.95 8.31 1.07
N PHE A 59 8.30 9.34 1.60
CA PHE A 59 8.12 9.51 3.04
C PHE A 59 7.38 8.33 3.65
N LEU A 60 6.27 7.90 3.03
CA LEU A 60 5.53 6.70 3.45
C LEU A 60 6.42 5.45 3.43
N SER A 61 7.24 5.28 2.39
CA SER A 61 8.13 4.11 2.27
C SER A 61 9.15 4.02 3.41
N VAL A 62 9.80 5.14 3.73
CA VAL A 62 10.75 5.23 4.84
C VAL A 62 10.03 4.94 6.16
N TRP A 63 8.87 5.56 6.37
CA TRP A 63 8.13 5.43 7.62
C TRP A 63 7.67 3.98 7.87
N ILE A 64 7.12 3.32 6.85
CA ILE A 64 6.69 1.92 6.97
C ILE A 64 7.89 1.00 7.18
N LEU A 65 9.03 1.26 6.53
CA LEU A 65 10.25 0.48 6.75
C LEU A 65 10.78 0.58 8.18
N PHE A 66 10.76 1.77 8.78
CA PHE A 66 11.01 1.93 10.21
C PHE A 66 10.07 1.04 11.06
N LEU A 67 8.78 1.08 10.77
CA LEU A 67 7.77 0.31 11.51
C LEU A 67 7.91 -1.21 11.31
N MET A 68 8.37 -1.66 10.16
CA MET A 68 8.62 -3.08 9.90
C MET A 68 9.75 -3.63 10.75
N VAL A 69 10.82 -2.86 10.96
CA VAL A 69 11.94 -3.31 11.81
C VAL A 69 11.49 -3.39 13.28
N LEU A 70 10.58 -2.52 13.71
CA LEU A 70 9.90 -2.64 15.02
C LEU A 70 9.02 -3.89 15.10
N ALA A 71 8.20 -4.15 14.07
CA ALA A 71 7.26 -5.27 14.03
C ALA A 71 7.97 -6.63 14.09
N SER A 72 9.11 -6.73 13.42
CA SER A 72 9.85 -7.98 13.20
C SER A 72 10.88 -8.31 14.29
N PHE A 73 10.75 -7.71 15.47
CA PHE A 73 11.72 -7.91 16.56
C PHE A 73 11.73 -9.34 17.13
N SER A 74 10.72 -10.17 16.85
CA SER A 74 10.78 -11.62 17.11
C SER A 74 11.92 -12.32 16.35
N ILE A 75 12.23 -11.86 15.13
CA ILE A 75 13.35 -12.37 14.32
C ILE A 75 14.66 -12.09 15.06
N HIS A 76 14.81 -10.87 15.60
CA HIS A 76 15.98 -10.48 16.36
C HIS A 76 16.24 -11.42 17.54
N PHE A 77 15.20 -11.69 18.33
CA PHE A 77 15.27 -12.55 19.51
C PHE A 77 15.60 -14.01 19.20
N ILE A 78 15.05 -14.55 18.10
CA ILE A 78 15.27 -15.94 17.68
C ILE A 78 16.62 -16.09 16.96
N PHE A 79 17.33 -14.99 16.67
CA PHE A 79 18.58 -14.95 15.90
C PHE A 79 18.46 -15.59 14.50
N ASN A 80 17.30 -15.45 13.86
CA ASN A 80 17.03 -16.06 12.55
C ASN A 80 17.50 -15.14 11.40
N TYR A 81 18.77 -15.25 11.01
CA TYR A 81 19.38 -14.50 9.90
C TYR A 81 19.11 -12.98 9.93
N ASN A 82 19.26 -12.38 11.11
CA ASN A 82 18.94 -10.97 11.37
C ASN A 82 19.63 -9.99 10.38
N LYS A 83 20.91 -10.22 10.08
CA LYS A 83 21.69 -9.31 9.20
C LYS A 83 21.17 -9.35 7.75
N GLU A 84 20.83 -10.53 7.25
CA GLU A 84 20.30 -10.72 5.90
C GLU A 84 18.91 -10.10 5.79
N PHE A 85 18.08 -10.24 6.83
CA PHE A 85 16.77 -9.59 6.90
C PHE A 85 16.89 -8.06 6.80
N LEU A 86 17.75 -7.45 7.60
CA LEU A 86 17.96 -5.99 7.57
C LEU A 86 18.54 -5.54 6.22
N PHE A 87 19.43 -6.34 5.60
CA PHE A 87 19.95 -6.05 4.27
C PHE A 87 18.85 -6.04 3.20
N ILE A 88 17.94 -7.03 3.23
CA ILE A 88 16.82 -7.09 2.29
C ILE A 88 15.86 -5.91 2.50
N LEU A 89 15.60 -5.50 3.74
CA LEU A 89 14.80 -4.30 4.03
C LEU A 89 15.46 -3.01 3.54
N LEU A 90 16.79 -2.91 3.60
CA LEU A 90 17.51 -1.76 3.06
C LEU A 90 17.48 -1.75 1.52
N LEU A 91 17.69 -2.91 0.87
CA LEU A 91 17.64 -3.06 -0.59
C LEU A 91 16.25 -2.73 -1.13
N LEU A 92 15.23 -3.40 -0.59
CA LEU A 92 14.02 -2.79 -0.06
C LEU A 92 13.72 -1.31 -0.40
N LEU A 93 14.11 -0.47 0.56
CA LEU A 93 13.97 0.97 0.55
C LEU A 93 14.70 1.64 -0.62
N ILE A 94 15.89 1.16 -0.99
CA ILE A 94 16.65 1.74 -2.10
C ILE A 94 15.86 1.59 -3.41
N LEU A 95 15.31 0.41 -3.71
CA LEU A 95 14.53 0.20 -4.92
C LEU A 95 13.21 1.00 -4.92
N LEU A 96 12.54 1.10 -3.77
CA LEU A 96 11.32 1.91 -3.64
C LEU A 96 11.60 3.40 -3.82
N THR A 97 12.63 3.94 -3.16
CA THR A 97 13.01 5.35 -3.31
C THR A 97 13.44 5.67 -4.74
N LEU A 98 14.18 4.77 -5.39
CA LEU A 98 14.53 4.91 -6.80
C LEU A 98 13.28 4.96 -7.68
N SER A 99 12.36 4.00 -7.56
CA SER A 99 11.13 3.95 -8.37
C SER A 99 10.22 5.19 -8.20
N PHE A 100 10.10 5.76 -7.00
CA PHE A 100 9.33 7.00 -6.82
C PHE A 100 10.07 8.27 -7.27
N SER A 101 11.39 8.22 -7.46
CA SER A 101 12.19 9.40 -7.77
C SER A 101 12.57 9.57 -9.24
N THR A 102 12.44 8.52 -10.05
CA THR A 102 12.87 8.55 -11.45
C THR A 102 12.06 9.53 -12.27
N SER A 103 12.71 10.23 -13.21
CA SER A 103 12.05 11.06 -14.23
C SER A 103 11.88 10.37 -15.59
N ASN A 104 12.50 9.20 -15.76
CA ASN A 104 12.51 8.43 -17.01
C ASN A 104 11.64 7.18 -16.92
N LEU A 105 10.77 6.96 -17.91
CA LEU A 105 9.86 5.81 -18.00
C LEU A 105 10.57 4.45 -17.94
N PHE A 106 11.68 4.29 -18.67
CA PHE A 106 12.41 3.02 -18.68
C PHE A 106 13.09 2.73 -17.34
N MET A 107 13.69 3.74 -16.72
CA MET A 107 14.28 3.59 -15.38
C MET A 107 13.20 3.28 -14.34
N PHE A 108 12.04 3.93 -14.44
CA PHE A 108 10.88 3.59 -13.62
C PHE A 108 10.47 2.14 -13.79
N TYR A 109 10.33 1.64 -15.02
CA TYR A 109 10.01 0.23 -15.30
C TYR A 109 11.02 -0.73 -14.63
N LEU A 110 12.32 -0.47 -14.79
CA LEU A 110 13.36 -1.30 -14.19
C LEU A 110 13.24 -1.36 -12.67
N PHE A 111 13.10 -0.20 -12.01
CA PHE A 111 12.99 -0.17 -10.55
C PHE A 111 11.66 -0.76 -10.06
N PHE A 112 10.58 -0.49 -10.80
CA PHE A 112 9.25 -1.04 -10.54
C PHE A 112 9.26 -2.57 -10.53
N GLU A 113 9.88 -3.25 -11.50
CA GLU A 113 9.97 -4.71 -11.50
C GLU A 113 11.03 -5.23 -10.51
N SER A 114 12.18 -4.55 -10.40
CA SER A 114 13.22 -4.98 -9.46
C SER A 114 12.74 -5.00 -8.00
N SER A 115 11.78 -4.14 -7.64
CA SER A 115 11.20 -4.11 -6.28
C SER A 115 10.55 -5.44 -5.88
N VAL A 116 10.07 -6.25 -6.85
CA VAL A 116 9.45 -7.56 -6.63
C VAL A 116 10.46 -8.55 -6.02
N ILE A 117 11.74 -8.44 -6.38
CA ILE A 117 12.80 -9.39 -5.98
C ILE A 117 13.00 -9.46 -4.45
N PRO A 118 13.28 -8.36 -3.73
CA PRO A 118 13.42 -8.43 -2.27
C PRO A 118 12.14 -8.86 -1.54
N ILE A 119 10.95 -8.61 -2.10
CA ILE A 119 9.69 -9.08 -1.48
C ILE A 119 9.58 -10.59 -1.57
N LEU A 120 9.97 -11.17 -2.72
CA LEU A 120 10.04 -12.62 -2.86
C LEU A 120 11.01 -13.23 -1.84
N PHE A 121 12.15 -12.60 -1.59
CA PHE A 121 13.07 -13.04 -0.54
C PHE A 121 12.45 -12.92 0.87
N LEU A 122 11.65 -11.88 1.15
CA LEU A 122 10.92 -11.78 2.42
C LEU A 122 9.90 -12.91 2.60
N ILE A 123 9.16 -13.26 1.54
CA ILE A 123 8.15 -14.34 1.57
C ILE A 123 8.82 -15.70 1.73
N TYR A 124 9.85 -16.01 0.93
CA TYR A 124 10.54 -17.30 0.96
C TYR A 124 11.41 -17.50 2.19
N GLY A 125 12.06 -16.43 2.69
CA GLY A 125 12.91 -16.50 3.88
C GLY A 125 12.09 -16.68 5.14
N TRP A 126 11.24 -15.69 5.46
CA TRP A 126 10.60 -15.57 6.78
C TRP A 126 9.09 -15.86 6.78
N GLY A 127 8.49 -16.31 5.67
CA GLY A 127 7.09 -16.76 5.65
C GLY A 127 6.88 -18.05 6.46
N TYR A 128 5.74 -18.17 7.14
CA TYR A 128 5.50 -19.26 8.12
C TYR A 128 5.08 -20.61 7.50
N GLN A 129 4.31 -20.60 6.41
CA GLN A 129 3.67 -21.80 5.86
C GLN A 129 4.40 -22.35 4.63
N PRO A 130 4.30 -23.66 4.33
CA PRO A 130 4.95 -24.27 3.16
C PRO A 130 4.40 -23.73 1.82
N GLU A 131 3.15 -23.27 1.80
CA GLU A 131 2.50 -22.68 0.63
C GLU A 131 3.23 -21.42 0.13
N ARG A 132 4.10 -20.80 0.95
CA ARG A 132 4.91 -19.59 0.64
C ARG A 132 5.62 -19.64 -0.70
N PHE A 133 6.03 -20.83 -1.15
CA PHE A 133 6.64 -21.01 -2.47
C PHE A 133 5.64 -20.76 -3.61
N LEU A 134 4.42 -21.29 -3.49
CA LEU A 134 3.37 -21.09 -4.49
C LEU A 134 2.88 -19.64 -4.51
N SER A 135 2.70 -18.96 -3.37
CA SER A 135 2.30 -17.54 -3.39
C SER A 135 3.38 -16.63 -3.97
N GLY A 136 4.66 -16.88 -3.69
CA GLY A 136 5.75 -16.13 -4.30
C GLY A 136 5.78 -16.32 -5.82
N LEU A 137 5.54 -17.53 -6.33
CA LEU A 137 5.40 -17.77 -7.76
C LEU A 137 4.19 -17.04 -8.36
N TYR A 138 3.03 -17.04 -7.67
CA TYR A 138 1.87 -16.26 -8.12
C TYR A 138 2.18 -14.76 -8.18
N LEU A 139 2.80 -14.19 -7.15
CA LEU A 139 3.21 -12.78 -7.14
C LEU A 139 4.10 -12.47 -8.36
N LEU A 140 5.16 -13.25 -8.56
CA LEU A 140 6.14 -13.02 -9.63
C LEU A 140 5.51 -13.14 -11.03
N PHE A 141 4.74 -14.20 -11.31
CA PHE A 141 4.21 -14.42 -12.65
C PHE A 141 3.10 -13.43 -13.01
N TYR A 142 2.23 -13.05 -12.06
CA TYR A 142 1.22 -12.03 -12.33
C TYR A 142 1.87 -10.68 -12.67
N THR A 143 2.89 -10.26 -11.91
CA THR A 143 3.55 -8.96 -12.17
C THR A 143 4.38 -8.98 -13.45
N LEU A 144 5.16 -10.04 -13.70
CA LEU A 144 6.00 -10.11 -14.90
C LEU A 144 5.18 -10.20 -16.19
N PHE A 145 4.14 -11.04 -16.21
CA PHE A 145 3.30 -11.17 -17.40
C PHE A 145 2.59 -9.85 -17.73
N ALA A 146 2.14 -9.13 -16.72
CA ALA A 146 1.49 -7.83 -16.90
C ALA A 146 2.47 -6.72 -17.30
N SER A 147 3.74 -6.83 -16.91
CA SER A 147 4.75 -5.80 -17.15
C SER A 147 5.46 -5.93 -18.51
N PHE A 148 5.48 -7.11 -19.14
CA PHE A 148 6.04 -7.25 -20.50
C PHE A 148 5.35 -6.37 -21.56
N PRO A 149 4.01 -6.27 -21.63
CA PRO A 149 3.33 -5.34 -22.52
C PRO A 149 3.75 -3.87 -22.30
N LEU A 150 3.99 -3.48 -21.04
CA LEU A 150 4.49 -2.15 -20.70
C LEU A 150 5.91 -1.92 -21.21
N LEU A 151 6.79 -2.93 -21.17
CA LEU A 151 8.14 -2.81 -21.72
C LEU A 151 8.13 -2.59 -23.23
N ILE A 152 7.29 -3.33 -23.95
CA ILE A 152 7.15 -3.19 -25.41
C ILE A 152 6.64 -1.78 -25.75
N SER A 153 5.66 -1.27 -25.00
CA SER A 153 5.16 0.08 -25.24
C SER A 153 6.20 1.15 -24.94
N VAL A 154 7.03 1.00 -23.90
CA VAL A 154 8.15 1.91 -23.61
C VAL A 154 9.15 1.97 -24.77
N PHE A 155 9.52 0.84 -25.38
CA PHE A 155 10.40 0.85 -26.55
C PHE A 155 9.75 1.51 -27.77
N TYR A 156 8.45 1.32 -27.97
CA TYR A 156 7.72 2.00 -29.04
C TYR A 156 7.65 3.53 -28.84
N ILE A 157 7.49 4.01 -27.60
CA ILE A 157 7.58 5.44 -27.29
C ILE A 157 8.97 5.97 -27.65
N TYR A 158 10.02 5.24 -27.28
CA TYR A 158 11.39 5.65 -27.59
C TYR A 158 11.65 5.75 -29.10
N THR A 159 11.12 4.82 -29.91
CA THR A 159 11.29 4.90 -31.37
C THR A 159 10.59 6.09 -32.01
N ASN A 160 9.48 6.56 -31.41
CA ASN A 160 8.70 7.66 -31.97
C ASN A 160 9.16 9.04 -31.50
N TYR A 161 9.44 9.19 -30.19
CA TYR A 161 9.75 10.48 -29.57
C TYR A 161 11.24 10.67 -29.26
N TYR A 162 12.07 9.62 -29.42
CA TYR A 162 13.51 9.58 -29.09
C TYR A 162 13.86 9.94 -27.63
N THR A 163 12.87 10.16 -26.78
CA THR A 163 13.03 10.54 -25.37
C THR A 163 12.05 9.75 -24.51
N LEU A 164 12.46 9.48 -23.26
CA LEU A 164 11.66 8.73 -22.28
C LEU A 164 11.39 9.52 -20.99
N PHE A 165 11.69 10.83 -21.00
CA PHE A 165 11.40 11.72 -19.88
C PHE A 165 9.92 12.07 -19.88
N TYR A 166 9.25 11.90 -18.73
CA TYR A 166 7.78 12.09 -18.62
C TYR A 166 7.29 13.41 -19.21
N PHE A 167 8.00 14.51 -18.92
CA PHE A 167 7.57 15.86 -19.26
C PHE A 167 7.70 16.22 -20.75
N LEU A 168 8.47 15.44 -21.52
CA LEU A 168 8.74 15.72 -22.94
C LEU A 168 7.89 14.87 -23.88
N ILE A 169 7.20 13.86 -23.35
CA ILE A 169 6.36 12.97 -24.13
C ILE A 169 4.96 13.57 -24.17
N PHE A 170 4.35 13.56 -25.35
CA PHE A 170 2.93 13.85 -25.50
C PHE A 170 2.32 12.85 -26.48
N LEU A 171 1.62 11.86 -25.93
CA LEU A 171 0.86 10.87 -26.67
C LEU A 171 -0.58 11.38 -26.80
N GLY A 172 -0.93 11.84 -28.00
CA GLY A 172 -2.31 12.20 -28.34
C GLY A 172 -3.20 10.96 -28.48
N ASN A 173 -4.19 11.01 -29.36
CA ASN A 173 -5.08 9.88 -29.67
C ASN A 173 -4.32 8.57 -30.01
N VAL A 174 -4.20 7.74 -29.00
CA VAL A 174 -3.58 6.41 -29.02
C VAL A 174 -4.59 5.34 -29.49
N ASN A 175 -4.09 4.21 -30.01
CA ASN A 175 -4.91 3.03 -30.24
C ASN A 175 -5.26 2.31 -28.93
N ILE A 176 -6.46 1.75 -28.82
CA ILE A 176 -6.95 1.10 -27.59
C ILE A 176 -5.98 0.03 -27.04
N TYR A 177 -5.30 -0.71 -27.91
CA TYR A 177 -4.32 -1.74 -27.53
C TYR A 177 -3.05 -1.15 -26.89
N PHE A 178 -2.60 0.00 -27.40
CA PHE A 178 -1.41 0.67 -26.87
C PHE A 178 -1.71 1.39 -25.56
N TYR A 179 -2.91 1.96 -25.42
CA TYR A 179 -3.39 2.49 -24.14
C TYR A 179 -3.50 1.38 -23.08
N ALA A 180 -4.11 0.25 -23.46
CA ALA A 180 -4.23 -0.90 -22.56
C ALA A 180 -2.85 -1.44 -22.15
N SER A 181 -1.89 -1.56 -23.07
CA SER A 181 -0.55 -2.07 -22.74
C SER A 181 0.24 -1.16 -21.79
N LEU A 182 0.06 0.17 -21.88
CA LEU A 182 0.67 1.12 -20.94
C LEU A 182 0.07 1.03 -19.53
N ILE A 183 -1.20 0.66 -19.39
CA ILE A 183 -1.92 0.71 -18.10
C ILE A 183 -1.98 -0.66 -17.42
N PHE A 184 -1.98 -1.74 -18.19
CA PHE A 184 -2.27 -3.10 -17.70
C PHE A 184 -1.35 -3.54 -16.55
N ALA A 185 -0.04 -3.27 -16.64
CA ALA A 185 0.91 -3.57 -15.59
C ALA A 185 0.52 -2.95 -14.24
N PHE A 186 0.04 -1.72 -14.26
CA PHE A 186 -0.37 -1.00 -13.06
C PHE A 186 -1.69 -1.50 -12.51
N LEU A 187 -2.64 -1.93 -13.36
CA LEU A 187 -3.90 -2.54 -12.94
C LEU A 187 -3.75 -3.95 -12.35
N VAL A 188 -2.62 -4.63 -12.61
CA VAL A 188 -2.32 -5.90 -11.93
C VAL A 188 -1.68 -5.65 -10.56
N LYS A 189 -0.81 -4.62 -10.44
CA LYS A 189 -0.23 -4.23 -9.13
C LYS A 189 -1.22 -3.51 -8.21
N MET A 190 -2.05 -2.62 -8.74
CA MET A 190 -3.25 -2.10 -8.09
C MET A 190 -4.38 -3.06 -8.42
N PRO A 191 -4.65 -4.05 -7.56
CA PRO A 191 -5.44 -5.24 -7.88
C PRO A 191 -6.83 -4.88 -8.40
N LEU A 192 -6.97 -4.83 -9.72
CA LEU A 192 -8.28 -4.77 -10.35
C LEU A 192 -9.00 -6.10 -10.09
N VAL A 193 -10.32 -6.07 -10.07
CA VAL A 193 -11.12 -7.29 -9.96
C VAL A 193 -10.82 -8.22 -11.13
N PHE A 194 -10.87 -9.53 -10.87
CA PHE A 194 -10.26 -10.64 -11.64
C PHE A 194 -8.74 -10.81 -11.51
N PHE A 195 -7.95 -9.74 -11.40
CA PHE A 195 -6.49 -9.85 -11.23
C PHE A 195 -6.01 -9.84 -9.78
N HIS A 196 -6.92 -9.65 -8.82
CA HIS A 196 -6.62 -9.53 -7.39
C HIS A 196 -6.19 -10.82 -6.66
N PHE A 197 -6.31 -12.01 -7.25
CA PHE A 197 -6.13 -13.28 -6.54
C PHE A 197 -4.73 -13.52 -5.97
N TRP A 198 -3.69 -12.91 -6.53
CA TRP A 198 -2.33 -13.01 -6.01
C TRP A 198 -2.19 -12.34 -4.64
N LEU A 199 -2.98 -11.28 -4.39
CA LEU A 199 -2.83 -10.44 -3.21
C LEU A 199 -3.23 -11.17 -1.92
N PRO A 200 -4.44 -11.77 -1.77
CA PRO A 200 -4.78 -12.52 -0.56
C PRO A 200 -3.78 -13.62 -0.24
N LYS A 201 -3.31 -14.38 -1.25
CA LYS A 201 -2.31 -15.44 -1.06
C LYS A 201 -0.97 -14.87 -0.57
N ALA A 202 -0.46 -13.83 -1.22
CA ALA A 202 0.80 -13.19 -0.85
C ALA A 202 0.76 -12.64 0.59
N HIS A 203 -0.33 -11.98 0.99
CA HIS A 203 -0.46 -11.43 2.35
C HIS A 203 -0.59 -12.49 3.44
N VAL A 204 -1.32 -13.57 3.17
CA VAL A 204 -1.58 -14.64 4.13
C VAL A 204 -0.29 -15.37 4.50
N GLU A 205 0.59 -15.57 3.52
CA GLU A 205 1.81 -16.37 3.66
C GLU A 205 3.06 -15.53 3.99
N ALA A 206 3.06 -14.24 3.67
CA ALA A 206 4.14 -13.32 4.01
C ALA A 206 4.33 -13.17 5.54
N PRO A 207 5.57 -12.92 6.00
CA PRO A 207 5.81 -12.42 7.34
C PRO A 207 5.14 -11.07 7.54
N VAL A 208 5.06 -10.62 8.79
CA VAL A 208 4.41 -9.35 9.17
C VAL A 208 4.99 -8.18 8.38
N SER A 209 6.32 -8.06 8.35
CA SER A 209 7.03 -7.05 7.55
C SER A 209 6.65 -7.12 6.07
N GLY A 210 6.65 -8.32 5.47
CA GLY A 210 6.20 -8.53 4.10
C GLY A 210 4.78 -8.03 3.86
N SER A 211 3.83 -8.40 4.73
CA SER A 211 2.44 -7.93 4.62
C SER A 211 2.29 -6.41 4.81
N MET A 212 3.08 -5.79 5.68
CA MET A 212 3.08 -4.35 5.89
C MET A 212 3.57 -3.59 4.66
N ILE A 213 4.67 -4.01 4.01
CA ILE A 213 5.17 -3.30 2.82
C ILE A 213 4.32 -3.56 1.59
N LEU A 214 3.79 -4.79 1.44
CA LEU A 214 2.85 -5.15 0.39
C LEU A 214 1.63 -4.22 0.44
N ALA A 215 0.99 -4.11 1.61
CA ALA A 215 -0.20 -3.28 1.76
C ALA A 215 0.14 -1.79 1.80
N GLY A 216 1.26 -1.42 2.41
CA GLY A 216 1.66 -0.06 2.66
C GLY A 216 2.09 0.70 1.41
N VAL A 217 3.02 0.13 0.64
CA VAL A 217 3.74 0.84 -0.42
C VAL A 217 3.57 0.17 -1.79
N LEU A 218 3.56 -1.15 -1.87
CA LEU A 218 3.65 -1.84 -3.17
C LEU A 218 2.39 -1.72 -4.01
N LEU A 219 1.20 -1.77 -3.39
CA LEU A 219 -0.03 -1.43 -4.11
C LEU A 219 0.06 0.01 -4.65
N LYS A 220 0.60 0.93 -3.85
CA LYS A 220 0.69 2.37 -4.17
C LYS A 220 1.69 2.65 -5.29
N LEU A 221 2.69 1.79 -5.50
CA LEU A 221 3.55 1.86 -6.69
C LEU A 221 2.77 1.70 -7.99
N GLY A 222 1.72 0.87 -8.01
CA GLY A 222 0.83 0.76 -9.17
C GLY A 222 0.05 2.06 -9.41
N GLY A 223 -0.50 2.65 -8.34
CA GLY A 223 -1.18 3.96 -8.40
C GLY A 223 -0.24 5.04 -8.93
N TYR A 224 0.94 5.18 -8.32
CA TYR A 224 1.99 6.10 -8.75
C TYR A 224 2.35 5.94 -10.24
N GLY A 225 2.47 4.70 -10.71
CA GLY A 225 2.70 4.42 -12.13
C GLY A 225 1.59 4.95 -13.03
N LEU A 226 0.32 4.80 -12.63
CA LEU A 226 -0.81 5.39 -13.35
C LEU A 226 -0.72 6.92 -13.41
N TYR A 227 -0.42 7.59 -12.29
CA TYR A 227 -0.21 9.04 -12.30
C TYR A 227 0.85 9.46 -13.31
N ARG A 228 1.99 8.77 -13.32
CA ARG A 228 3.11 9.11 -14.21
C ARG A 228 2.79 8.88 -15.68
N VAL A 229 2.06 7.81 -16.00
CA VAL A 229 1.63 7.54 -17.36
C VAL A 229 0.57 8.57 -17.83
N PHE A 230 -0.36 8.96 -16.95
CA PHE A 230 -1.40 9.92 -17.30
C PHE A 230 -0.92 11.37 -17.43
N LEU A 231 0.32 11.69 -17.04
CA LEU A 231 0.91 12.99 -17.35
C LEU A 231 1.09 13.22 -18.87
N PHE A 232 1.32 12.17 -19.64
CA PHE A 232 1.59 12.27 -21.08
C PHE A 232 0.58 11.54 -21.96
N LEU A 233 -0.38 10.83 -21.37
CA LEU A 233 -1.38 10.01 -22.06
C LEU A 233 -2.75 10.70 -22.02
N GLU A 234 -3.32 10.98 -23.19
CA GLU A 234 -4.70 11.48 -23.27
C GLU A 234 -5.74 10.43 -22.83
N PRO A 235 -6.87 10.85 -22.22
CA PRO A 235 -7.90 9.93 -21.76
C PRO A 235 -8.63 9.23 -22.92
N HIS A 236 -8.74 7.90 -22.86
CA HIS A 236 -9.65 7.16 -23.72
C HIS A 236 -10.98 6.88 -23.01
N PHE A 237 -11.99 7.67 -23.37
CA PHE A 237 -13.33 7.62 -22.73
C PHE A 237 -13.91 6.21 -22.61
N LEU A 238 -13.82 5.39 -23.67
CA LEU A 238 -14.38 4.04 -23.68
C LEU A 238 -13.71 3.11 -22.67
N LEU A 239 -12.37 3.02 -22.69
CA LEU A 239 -11.67 2.10 -21.78
C LEU A 239 -11.78 2.58 -20.33
N ASN A 240 -11.70 3.88 -20.08
CA ASN A 240 -11.82 4.45 -18.74
C ASN A 240 -13.18 4.19 -18.14
N GLY A 241 -14.26 4.38 -18.92
CA GLY A 241 -15.62 4.06 -18.48
C GLY A 241 -15.76 2.58 -18.09
N VAL A 242 -15.20 1.66 -18.90
CA VAL A 242 -15.20 0.23 -18.58
C VAL A 242 -14.42 -0.07 -17.29
N LEU A 243 -13.26 0.54 -17.10
CA LEU A 243 -12.43 0.35 -15.90
C LEU A 243 -13.11 0.89 -14.64
N ILE A 244 -13.78 2.04 -14.71
CA ILE A 244 -14.55 2.61 -13.60
C ILE A 244 -15.70 1.66 -13.21
N VAL A 245 -16.50 1.20 -14.18
CA VAL A 245 -17.62 0.29 -13.88
C VAL A 245 -17.12 -1.03 -13.30
N LEU A 246 -16.04 -1.59 -13.85
CA LEU A 246 -15.47 -2.86 -13.38
C LEU A 246 -14.89 -2.75 -11.97
N SER A 247 -14.25 -1.62 -11.63
CA SER A 247 -13.70 -1.39 -10.29
C SER A 247 -14.78 -1.11 -9.25
N LEU A 248 -15.83 -0.35 -9.58
CA LEU A 248 -16.99 -0.14 -8.69
C LEU A 248 -17.76 -1.43 -8.42
N PHE A 249 -18.12 -2.17 -9.47
CA PHE A 249 -18.78 -3.48 -9.33
C PHE A 249 -17.89 -4.45 -8.57
N GLY A 250 -16.60 -4.42 -8.88
CA GLY A 250 -15.58 -5.18 -8.19
C GLY A 250 -15.47 -4.90 -6.69
N GLY A 251 -15.55 -3.64 -6.28
CA GLY A 251 -15.56 -3.25 -4.87
C GLY A 251 -16.74 -3.86 -4.10
N ILE A 252 -17.92 -3.95 -4.72
CA ILE A 252 -19.10 -4.60 -4.14
C ILE A 252 -18.87 -6.11 -3.99
N LEU A 253 -18.41 -6.77 -5.05
CA LEU A 253 -18.14 -8.22 -5.02
C LEU A 253 -17.12 -8.57 -3.93
N VAL A 254 -16.03 -7.82 -3.86
CA VAL A 254 -15.00 -8.02 -2.85
C VAL A 254 -15.53 -7.72 -1.45
N GLY A 255 -16.39 -6.71 -1.29
CA GLY A 255 -17.07 -6.42 -0.03
C GLY A 255 -17.89 -7.61 0.50
N PHE A 256 -18.63 -8.31 -0.37
CA PHE A 256 -19.31 -9.55 0.01
C PHE A 256 -18.33 -10.68 0.33
N LEU A 257 -17.25 -10.82 -0.46
CA LEU A 257 -16.21 -11.82 -0.19
C LEU A 257 -15.55 -11.60 1.17
N CYS A 258 -15.34 -10.34 1.61
CA CYS A 258 -14.80 -9.99 2.92
C CYS A 258 -15.66 -10.54 4.07
N LEU A 259 -16.99 -10.42 3.97
CA LEU A 259 -17.91 -10.89 5.02
C LEU A 259 -17.92 -12.42 5.18
N CYS A 260 -17.56 -13.13 4.12
CA CYS A 260 -17.47 -14.59 4.12
C CYS A 260 -16.10 -15.12 4.57
N GLN A 261 -15.09 -14.25 4.75
CA GLN A 261 -13.75 -14.71 5.13
C GLN A 261 -13.70 -15.13 6.60
N VAL A 262 -13.05 -16.27 6.85
CA VAL A 262 -12.78 -16.77 8.22
C VAL A 262 -11.38 -16.38 8.69
N ASP A 263 -10.44 -16.10 7.79
CA ASP A 263 -9.07 -15.74 8.13
C ASP A 263 -8.89 -14.22 8.30
N MET A 264 -8.28 -13.80 9.41
CA MET A 264 -8.07 -12.37 9.71
C MET A 264 -7.21 -11.67 8.64
N LYS A 265 -6.09 -12.29 8.22
CA LYS A 265 -5.19 -11.70 7.22
C LYS A 265 -5.83 -11.62 5.83
N SER A 266 -6.60 -12.63 5.42
CA SER A 266 -7.27 -12.60 4.12
C SER A 266 -8.37 -11.55 4.10
N MET A 267 -9.12 -11.40 5.20
CA MET A 267 -10.14 -10.36 5.33
C MET A 267 -9.55 -8.94 5.18
N ILE A 268 -8.41 -8.66 5.84
CA ILE A 268 -7.69 -7.38 5.68
C ILE A 268 -7.21 -7.21 4.23
N ALA A 269 -6.65 -8.27 3.61
CA ALA A 269 -6.23 -8.24 2.21
C ALA A 269 -7.38 -7.91 1.24
N TYR A 270 -8.55 -8.53 1.39
CA TYR A 270 -9.70 -8.20 0.54
C TYR A 270 -10.23 -6.79 0.79
N SER A 271 -10.23 -6.30 2.04
CA SER A 271 -10.58 -4.90 2.29
C SER A 271 -9.67 -3.93 1.54
N SER A 272 -8.37 -4.26 1.41
CA SER A 272 -7.43 -3.44 0.64
C SER A 272 -7.70 -3.40 -0.86
N VAL A 273 -8.23 -4.49 -1.43
CA VAL A 273 -8.65 -4.53 -2.83
C VAL A 273 -9.85 -3.59 -3.04
N ALA A 274 -10.79 -3.52 -2.09
CA ALA A 274 -11.95 -2.63 -2.19
C ALA A 274 -11.56 -1.15 -2.18
N HIS A 275 -10.72 -0.71 -1.23
CA HIS A 275 -10.28 0.70 -1.17
C HIS A 275 -9.36 1.07 -2.35
N MET A 276 -8.44 0.20 -2.77
CA MET A 276 -7.64 0.46 -3.98
C MET A 276 -8.50 0.46 -5.26
N GLY A 277 -9.61 -0.28 -5.28
CA GLY A 277 -10.61 -0.20 -6.35
C GLY A 277 -11.21 1.20 -6.50
N LEU A 278 -11.51 1.87 -5.39
CA LEU A 278 -11.96 3.28 -5.39
C LEU A 278 -10.86 4.23 -5.89
N VAL A 279 -9.60 3.97 -5.55
CA VAL A 279 -8.45 4.73 -6.09
C VAL A 279 -8.39 4.60 -7.61
N ILE A 280 -8.52 3.39 -8.15
CA ILE A 280 -8.52 3.19 -9.61
C ILE A 280 -9.67 3.98 -10.25
N CYS A 281 -10.87 3.95 -9.67
CA CYS A 281 -12.00 4.76 -10.16
C CYS A 281 -11.64 6.25 -10.24
N GLY A 282 -11.08 6.80 -9.15
CA GLY A 282 -10.71 8.21 -9.06
C GLY A 282 -9.70 8.64 -10.12
N ILE A 283 -8.60 7.89 -10.26
CA ILE A 283 -7.56 8.18 -11.25
C ILE A 283 -8.14 8.11 -12.68
N MET A 284 -9.01 7.13 -12.96
CA MET A 284 -9.62 6.96 -14.29
C MET A 284 -10.66 8.04 -14.67
N THR A 285 -11.07 8.90 -13.73
CA THR A 285 -11.94 10.06 -14.05
C THR A 285 -11.18 11.22 -14.72
N PHE A 286 -9.84 11.26 -14.64
CA PHE A 286 -8.99 12.36 -15.13
C PHE A 286 -9.34 13.76 -14.56
N GLY A 287 -10.08 13.82 -13.44
CA GLY A 287 -10.35 15.08 -12.74
C GLY A 287 -9.29 15.41 -11.69
N GLY A 288 -9.03 16.70 -11.44
CA GLY A 288 -8.10 17.16 -10.39
C GLY A 288 -8.46 16.60 -9.00
N PHE A 289 -9.74 16.71 -8.62
CA PHE A 289 -10.26 16.08 -7.39
C PHE A 289 -10.04 14.57 -7.37
N GLY A 290 -10.22 13.89 -8.51
CA GLY A 290 -9.99 12.45 -8.60
C GLY A 290 -8.55 12.10 -8.24
N PHE A 291 -7.59 12.82 -8.83
CA PHE A 291 -6.17 12.65 -8.56
C PHE A 291 -5.77 13.01 -7.13
N GLU A 292 -6.24 14.11 -6.57
CA GLU A 292 -5.93 14.49 -5.17
C GLU A 292 -6.52 13.48 -4.17
N GLY A 293 -7.79 13.10 -4.36
CA GLY A 293 -8.49 12.13 -3.53
C GLY A 293 -7.80 10.77 -3.51
N SER A 294 -7.31 10.29 -4.67
CA SER A 294 -6.55 9.04 -4.72
C SER A 294 -5.19 9.12 -4.04
N LEU A 295 -4.50 10.27 -4.05
CA LEU A 295 -3.24 10.43 -3.31
C LEU A 295 -3.49 10.30 -1.81
N ILE A 296 -4.49 11.02 -1.31
CA ILE A 296 -4.85 11.04 0.10
C ILE A 296 -5.27 9.64 0.55
N LEU A 297 -6.12 8.95 -0.22
CA LEU A 297 -6.55 7.59 0.13
C LEU A 297 -5.39 6.60 0.10
N MET A 298 -4.48 6.71 -0.86
CA MET A 298 -3.30 5.84 -0.91
C MET A 298 -2.44 5.96 0.35
N ILE A 299 -2.21 7.18 0.84
CA ILE A 299 -1.43 7.41 2.07
C ILE A 299 -2.19 6.93 3.30
N GLY A 300 -3.44 7.36 3.46
CA GLY A 300 -4.28 6.99 4.60
C GLY A 300 -4.46 5.48 4.72
N HIS A 301 -4.81 4.82 3.61
CA HIS A 301 -4.94 3.37 3.58
C HIS A 301 -3.59 2.69 3.81
N GLY A 302 -2.49 3.21 3.27
CA GLY A 302 -1.16 2.64 3.49
C GLY A 302 -0.81 2.50 4.97
N LEU A 303 -1.14 3.52 5.77
CA LEU A 303 -0.96 3.51 7.23
C LEU A 303 -2.02 2.66 7.95
N CYS A 304 -3.28 2.70 7.50
CA CYS A 304 -4.37 1.96 8.12
C CYS A 304 -4.21 0.44 7.96
N SER A 305 -3.97 -0.02 6.74
CA SER A 305 -3.89 -1.45 6.44
C SER A 305 -2.62 -2.08 7.03
N SER A 306 -1.49 -1.37 7.03
CA SER A 306 -0.28 -1.84 7.73
C SER A 306 -0.51 -1.98 9.23
N GLY A 307 -1.22 -1.04 9.86
CA GLY A 307 -1.63 -1.14 11.27
C GLY A 307 -2.55 -2.34 11.54
N LEU A 308 -3.54 -2.59 10.69
CA LEU A 308 -4.41 -3.78 10.78
C LEU A 308 -3.64 -5.10 10.63
N PHE A 309 -2.65 -5.17 9.72
CA PHE A 309 -1.80 -6.36 9.62
C PHE A 309 -0.97 -6.58 10.89
N VAL A 310 -0.51 -5.52 11.54
CA VAL A 310 0.22 -5.66 12.80
C VAL A 310 -0.71 -6.11 13.93
N LEU A 311 -1.93 -5.56 14.02
CA LEU A 311 -2.94 -6.03 14.97
C LEU A 311 -3.25 -7.52 14.75
N SER A 312 -3.38 -7.96 13.50
CA SER A 312 -3.58 -9.38 13.18
C SER A 312 -2.40 -10.24 13.62
N ASN A 313 -1.17 -9.71 13.55
CA ASN A 313 0.01 -10.41 14.02
C ASN A 313 0.09 -10.48 15.55
N ILE A 314 -0.28 -9.39 16.23
CA ILE A 314 -0.35 -9.35 17.70
C ILE A 314 -1.34 -10.40 18.22
N CYS A 315 -2.46 -10.64 17.52
CA CYS A 315 -3.35 -11.76 17.82
C CYS A 315 -2.69 -13.12 17.49
N TYR A 316 -2.02 -13.23 16.33
CA TYR A 316 -1.37 -14.47 15.87
C TYR A 316 -0.21 -14.92 16.78
N GLU A 317 0.59 -14.00 17.31
CA GLU A 317 1.70 -14.32 18.24
C GLU A 317 1.21 -14.98 19.53
N ARG A 318 -0.09 -14.87 19.86
CA ARG A 318 -0.68 -15.41 21.09
C ARG A 318 -1.52 -16.64 20.87
N SER A 319 -2.30 -16.65 19.79
CA SER A 319 -3.18 -17.79 19.49
C SER A 319 -2.55 -18.81 18.55
N HIS A 320 -1.42 -18.47 17.90
CA HIS A 320 -0.78 -19.21 16.81
C HIS A 320 -1.73 -19.61 15.66
N SER A 321 -2.89 -18.97 15.59
CA SER A 321 -3.93 -19.26 14.60
C SER A 321 -4.44 -17.96 13.99
N ARG A 322 -4.77 -18.01 12.69
CA ARG A 322 -5.26 -16.84 11.94
C ARG A 322 -6.79 -16.74 11.88
N SER A 323 -7.50 -17.76 12.34
CA SER A 323 -8.94 -17.85 12.18
C SER A 323 -9.67 -16.93 13.16
N LEU A 324 -10.67 -16.22 12.65
CA LEU A 324 -11.58 -15.36 13.43
C LEU A 324 -12.38 -16.16 14.47
N MET A 325 -12.61 -17.46 14.23
CA MET A 325 -13.40 -18.30 15.13
C MET A 325 -12.67 -18.63 16.44
N ILE A 326 -11.35 -18.77 16.41
CA ILE A 326 -10.52 -19.05 17.59
C ILE A 326 -10.24 -17.75 18.34
N ASN A 327 -9.97 -16.69 17.59
CA ASN A 327 -9.57 -15.37 18.08
C ASN A 327 -10.79 -14.52 18.49
N LYS A 328 -11.50 -14.90 19.56
CA LYS A 328 -12.70 -14.20 20.08
C LYS A 328 -12.55 -13.77 21.54
N GLY A 329 -13.26 -12.72 21.92
CA GLY A 329 -13.36 -12.26 23.32
C GLY A 329 -12.15 -11.49 23.85
N PHE A 330 -11.31 -10.93 22.97
CA PHE A 330 -10.08 -10.25 23.39
C PHE A 330 -10.31 -9.00 24.25
N ILE A 331 -11.50 -8.41 24.26
CA ILE A 331 -11.79 -7.23 25.09
C ILE A 331 -11.63 -7.50 26.60
N THR A 332 -11.92 -8.74 27.02
CA THR A 332 -11.78 -9.16 28.42
C THR A 332 -10.33 -9.37 28.83
N PHE A 333 -9.46 -9.71 27.87
CA PHE A 333 -8.07 -10.01 28.12
C PHE A 333 -7.15 -8.81 27.85
N MET A 334 -7.39 -8.02 26.80
CA MET A 334 -6.53 -6.92 26.36
C MET A 334 -7.31 -5.67 25.97
N PRO A 335 -7.85 -4.93 26.95
CA PRO A 335 -8.66 -3.75 26.67
C PRO A 335 -7.90 -2.69 25.87
N ASN A 336 -6.61 -2.49 26.15
CA ASN A 336 -5.80 -1.49 25.44
C ASN A 336 -5.59 -1.85 23.96
N VAL A 337 -5.31 -3.13 23.66
CA VAL A 337 -5.17 -3.57 22.26
C VAL A 337 -6.52 -3.54 21.55
N SER A 338 -7.62 -3.84 22.26
CA SER A 338 -8.97 -3.71 21.71
C SER A 338 -9.33 -2.27 21.36
N MET A 339 -8.85 -1.28 22.12
CA MET A 339 -9.01 0.14 21.78
C MET A 339 -8.32 0.49 20.46
N PHE A 340 -7.09 -0.01 20.25
CA PHE A 340 -6.42 0.17 18.96
C PHE A 340 -7.15 -0.53 17.82
N TRP A 341 -7.65 -1.75 18.03
CA TRP A 341 -8.52 -2.43 17.06
C TRP A 341 -9.72 -1.58 16.67
N PHE A 342 -10.42 -1.01 17.65
CA PHE A 342 -11.56 -0.12 17.42
C PHE A 342 -11.15 1.06 16.53
N LEU A 343 -10.07 1.77 16.89
CA LEU A 343 -9.60 2.93 16.14
C LEU A 343 -9.18 2.58 14.70
N PHE A 344 -8.47 1.48 14.48
CA PHE A 344 -8.09 1.07 13.12
C PHE A 344 -9.29 0.58 12.30
N CYS A 345 -10.24 -0.15 12.90
CA CYS A 345 -11.47 -0.56 12.21
C CYS A 345 -12.32 0.65 11.80
N ILE A 346 -12.43 1.66 12.67
CA ILE A 346 -13.15 2.91 12.40
C ILE A 346 -12.46 3.72 11.31
N ASN A 347 -11.13 3.80 11.33
CA ASN A 347 -10.37 4.44 10.26
C ASN A 347 -10.51 3.69 8.93
N ASN A 348 -10.64 2.35 8.96
CA ASN A 348 -10.93 1.55 7.75
C ASN A 348 -12.35 1.78 7.23
N MET A 349 -13.33 2.04 8.11
CA MET A 349 -14.68 2.49 7.75
C MET A 349 -14.74 3.97 7.30
N SER A 350 -13.60 4.65 7.21
CA SER A 350 -13.52 6.08 6.85
C SER A 350 -14.31 7.01 7.78
N SER A 351 -14.02 6.92 9.08
CA SER A 351 -14.64 7.81 10.08
C SER A 351 -14.26 9.28 9.95
N PRO A 352 -15.11 10.21 10.44
CA PRO A 352 -14.77 11.62 10.51
C PRO A 352 -13.48 11.82 11.32
N PHE A 353 -12.60 12.72 10.85
CA PHE A 353 -11.23 13.00 11.34
C PHE A 353 -10.11 12.05 10.89
N SER A 354 -10.41 11.05 10.04
CA SER A 354 -9.37 10.21 9.43
C SER A 354 -8.96 10.73 8.04
N LEU A 355 -7.71 10.51 7.65
CA LEU A 355 -7.27 10.73 6.26
C LEU A 355 -8.09 9.92 5.24
N ASN A 356 -8.52 8.71 5.62
CA ASN A 356 -9.31 7.85 4.75
C ASN A 356 -10.66 8.50 4.40
N PHE A 357 -11.34 9.09 5.38
CA PHE A 357 -12.58 9.83 5.12
C PHE A 357 -12.37 10.98 4.15
N PHE A 358 -11.31 11.77 4.35
CA PHE A 358 -11.02 12.89 3.46
C PHE A 358 -10.79 12.43 2.02
N GLY A 359 -10.01 11.37 1.81
CA GLY A 359 -9.78 10.77 0.50
C GLY A 359 -11.06 10.20 -0.14
N GLU A 360 -11.86 9.44 0.63
CA GLU A 360 -13.09 8.84 0.10
C GLU A 360 -14.15 9.87 -0.28
N VAL A 361 -14.33 10.95 0.50
CA VAL A 361 -15.28 12.01 0.17
C VAL A 361 -14.90 12.71 -1.13
N ILE A 362 -13.62 13.04 -1.32
CA ILE A 362 -13.15 13.66 -2.57
C ILE A 362 -13.36 12.70 -3.76
N LEU A 363 -13.03 11.42 -3.59
CA LEU A 363 -13.21 10.40 -4.63
C LEU A 363 -14.68 10.18 -4.99
N ILE A 364 -15.58 10.16 -4.01
CA ILE A 364 -17.02 10.06 -4.25
C ILE A 364 -17.48 11.25 -5.09
N ASN A 365 -17.06 12.47 -4.75
CA ASN A 365 -17.39 13.67 -5.51
C ASN A 365 -16.86 13.62 -6.95
N SER A 366 -15.62 13.16 -7.16
CA SER A 366 -15.05 13.05 -8.51
C SER A 366 -15.78 12.03 -9.37
N ILE A 367 -16.12 10.86 -8.81
CA ILE A 367 -16.80 9.80 -9.55
C ILE A 367 -18.26 10.19 -9.85
N LEU A 368 -18.95 10.85 -8.91
CA LEU A 368 -20.29 11.40 -9.15
C LEU A 368 -20.29 12.49 -10.22
N SER A 369 -19.24 13.31 -10.29
CA SER A 369 -19.08 14.32 -11.34
C SER A 369 -18.92 13.70 -12.74
N TRP A 370 -18.37 12.48 -12.82
CA TRP A 370 -18.22 11.75 -14.07
C TRP A 370 -19.56 11.18 -14.57
N SER A 371 -20.33 10.49 -13.70
CA SER A 371 -21.72 10.15 -14.01
C SER A 371 -22.56 9.87 -12.75
N SER A 372 -23.77 10.40 -12.72
CA SER A 372 -24.71 10.24 -11.59
C SER A 372 -25.16 8.79 -11.37
N LEU A 373 -25.15 7.95 -12.42
CA LEU A 373 -25.52 6.53 -12.33
C LEU A 373 -24.60 5.72 -11.41
N THR A 374 -23.35 6.17 -11.21
CA THR A 374 -22.39 5.51 -10.31
C THR A 374 -22.76 5.63 -8.83
N MET A 375 -23.69 6.52 -8.47
CA MET A 375 -24.11 6.77 -7.10
C MET A 375 -24.58 5.51 -6.36
N LEU A 376 -25.35 4.65 -7.04
CA LEU A 376 -25.83 3.41 -6.44
C LEU A 376 -24.68 2.48 -6.08
N PHE A 377 -23.70 2.33 -6.99
CA PHE A 377 -22.55 1.45 -6.75
C PHE A 377 -21.65 1.99 -5.62
N LEU A 378 -21.45 3.31 -5.56
CA LEU A 378 -20.70 3.97 -4.48
C LEU A 378 -21.39 3.83 -3.11
N ALA A 379 -22.72 3.94 -3.07
CA ALA A 379 -23.48 3.76 -1.83
C ALA A 379 -23.35 2.33 -1.30
N PHE A 380 -23.43 1.32 -2.19
CA PHE A 380 -23.23 -0.07 -1.77
C PHE A 380 -21.80 -0.39 -1.37
N SER A 381 -20.79 0.15 -2.06
CA SER A 381 -19.38 -0.12 -1.73
C SER A 381 -18.99 0.49 -0.37
N SER A 382 -19.41 1.72 -0.08
CA SER A 382 -19.21 2.38 1.22
C SER A 382 -20.03 1.73 2.34
N PHE A 383 -21.25 1.26 2.06
CA PHE A 383 -22.02 0.48 3.03
C PHE A 383 -21.31 -0.83 3.39
N LEU A 384 -20.78 -1.56 2.40
CA LEU A 384 -20.07 -2.80 2.64
C LEU A 384 -18.75 -2.59 3.41
N SER A 385 -18.05 -1.46 3.21
CA SER A 385 -16.84 -1.12 3.98
C SER A 385 -17.11 -0.94 5.48
N CYS A 386 -18.24 -0.32 5.80
CA CYS A 386 -18.79 -0.28 7.15
C CYS A 386 -19.11 -1.68 7.69
N CYS A 387 -19.84 -2.50 6.93
CA CYS A 387 -20.26 -3.81 7.41
C CYS A 387 -19.08 -4.72 7.76
N TYR A 388 -18.08 -4.86 6.88
CA TYR A 388 -16.97 -5.77 7.15
C TYR A 388 -16.02 -5.26 8.24
N SER A 389 -15.84 -3.95 8.41
CA SER A 389 -14.97 -3.40 9.47
C SER A 389 -15.58 -3.61 10.86
N ILE A 390 -16.89 -3.38 11.01
CA ILE A 390 -17.63 -3.66 12.23
C ILE A 390 -17.70 -5.19 12.47
N TYR A 391 -17.90 -5.98 11.42
CA TYR A 391 -17.88 -7.45 11.52
C TYR A 391 -16.53 -7.94 12.07
N MET A 392 -15.41 -7.47 11.52
CA MET A 392 -14.06 -7.81 11.99
C MET A 392 -13.88 -7.47 13.47
N TYR A 393 -14.23 -6.25 13.88
CA TYR A 393 -14.11 -5.83 15.28
C TYR A 393 -14.99 -6.67 16.21
N SER A 394 -16.25 -6.89 15.82
CA SER A 394 -17.23 -7.56 16.69
C SER A 394 -16.85 -9.01 16.98
N ILE A 395 -16.36 -9.75 15.98
CA ILE A 395 -15.96 -11.14 16.16
C ILE A 395 -14.69 -11.24 17.00
N ILE A 396 -13.70 -10.39 16.75
CA ILE A 396 -12.41 -10.50 17.44
C ILE A 396 -12.54 -10.09 18.91
N GLN A 397 -13.28 -9.02 19.17
CA GLN A 397 -13.30 -8.40 20.50
C GLN A 397 -14.44 -8.89 21.40
N HIS A 398 -15.65 -9.07 20.87
CA HIS A 398 -16.79 -9.50 21.67
C HIS A 398 -16.91 -11.03 21.76
N GLY A 399 -17.77 -11.48 22.68
CA GLY A 399 -18.03 -12.90 22.94
C GLY A 399 -17.17 -13.49 24.07
N SER A 400 -17.42 -14.76 24.36
CA SER A 400 -16.65 -15.53 25.34
C SER A 400 -15.30 -15.94 24.76
N ILE A 401 -14.25 -15.88 25.58
CA ILE A 401 -12.92 -16.38 25.23
C ILE A 401 -13.00 -17.86 24.85
N TYR A 402 -12.31 -18.25 23.78
CA TYR A 402 -12.16 -19.66 23.41
C TYR A 402 -11.37 -20.42 24.48
N SER A 403 -11.92 -21.52 24.98
CA SER A 403 -11.35 -22.28 26.11
C SER A 403 -9.94 -22.81 25.88
N GLY A 404 -9.52 -22.98 24.63
CA GLY A 404 -8.16 -23.41 24.28
C GLY A 404 -7.10 -22.30 24.30
N LEU A 405 -7.49 -21.03 24.46
CA LEU A 405 -6.55 -19.91 24.55
C LEU A 405 -6.15 -19.69 26.01
N LYS A 406 -4.83 -19.72 26.27
CA LYS A 406 -4.28 -19.31 27.55
C LYS A 406 -4.00 -17.81 27.53
N PRO A 407 -4.50 -17.03 28.50
CA PRO A 407 -4.19 -15.61 28.61
C PRO A 407 -2.76 -15.43 29.14
N GLU A 408 -1.75 -15.40 28.26
CA GLU A 408 -0.34 -15.40 28.69
C GLU A 408 0.25 -14.01 28.97
N TYR A 409 -0.09 -12.96 28.18
CA TYR A 409 0.44 -11.58 28.37
C TYR A 409 -0.57 -10.51 27.95
N LEU A 410 -0.61 -9.35 28.64
CA LEU A 410 -1.55 -8.23 28.36
C LEU A 410 -1.16 -7.33 27.17
N GLY A 411 0.09 -7.40 26.72
CA GLY A 411 0.66 -6.57 25.64
C GLY A 411 2.03 -5.99 26.01
N PHE A 412 2.94 -5.89 25.05
CA PHE A 412 4.27 -5.32 25.25
C PHE A 412 4.31 -3.83 24.86
N MET A 413 5.13 -3.03 25.54
CA MET A 413 5.31 -1.59 25.21
C MET A 413 5.70 -1.36 23.74
N ARG A 414 6.47 -2.27 23.15
CA ARG A 414 6.82 -2.27 21.72
C ARG A 414 5.58 -2.28 20.82
N GLU A 415 4.59 -3.12 21.14
CA GLU A 415 3.37 -3.24 20.34
C GLU A 415 2.56 -1.95 20.39
N TYR A 416 2.43 -1.35 21.58
CA TYR A 416 1.72 -0.08 21.74
C TYR A 416 2.43 1.08 21.03
N LEU A 417 3.77 1.16 21.12
CA LEU A 417 4.54 2.16 20.37
C LEU A 417 4.35 2.00 18.86
N LEU A 418 4.39 0.76 18.37
CA LEU A 418 4.18 0.47 16.95
C LEU A 418 2.79 0.90 16.50
N LEU A 419 1.73 0.53 17.23
CA LEU A 419 0.35 0.91 16.90
C LEU A 419 0.16 2.42 16.96
N PHE A 420 0.74 3.08 17.97
CA PHE A 420 0.71 4.54 18.10
C PHE A 420 1.39 5.23 16.90
N PHE A 421 2.55 4.76 16.45
CA PHE A 421 3.25 5.35 15.30
C PHE A 421 2.54 5.10 13.95
N HIS A 422 1.61 4.15 13.86
CA HIS A 422 0.73 4.05 12.69
C HIS A 422 -0.47 5.01 12.80
N LEU A 423 -1.07 5.09 13.98
CA LEU A 423 -2.28 5.86 14.21
C LEU A 423 -2.03 7.36 14.23
N PHE A 424 -0.93 7.79 14.84
CA PHE A 424 -0.62 9.21 15.02
C PHE A 424 -0.49 9.95 13.68
N PRO A 425 0.33 9.51 12.71
CA PRO A 425 0.40 10.17 11.41
C PRO A 425 -0.95 10.11 10.67
N LEU A 426 -1.68 8.99 10.75
CA LEU A 426 -2.95 8.82 10.04
C LEU A 426 -4.00 9.84 10.45
N ASN A 427 -4.12 10.13 11.76
CA ASN A 427 -5.09 11.11 12.25
C ASN A 427 -4.52 12.55 12.23
N PHE A 428 -3.23 12.73 12.49
CA PHE A 428 -2.64 14.07 12.55
C PHE A 428 -2.51 14.72 11.18
N LEU A 429 -2.20 13.95 10.13
CA LEU A 429 -2.12 14.46 8.76
C LEU A 429 -3.47 14.97 8.23
N PHE A 430 -4.60 14.58 8.82
CA PHE A 430 -5.90 15.17 8.50
C PHE A 430 -5.93 16.68 8.74
N LEU A 431 -5.24 17.17 9.77
CA LEU A 431 -5.15 18.61 10.08
C LEU A 431 -4.34 19.40 9.06
N PHE A 432 -3.46 18.72 8.31
CA PHE A 432 -2.61 19.30 7.28
C PHE A 432 -3.03 18.86 5.87
N SER A 433 -4.32 18.56 5.69
CA SER A 433 -4.88 18.09 4.41
C SER A 433 -4.58 19.02 3.25
N ASP A 434 -4.45 20.33 3.52
CA ASP A 434 -4.16 21.37 2.54
C ASP A 434 -2.89 21.08 1.74
N MET A 435 -1.88 20.47 2.37
CA MET A 435 -0.62 20.10 1.72
C MET A 435 -0.82 19.14 0.54
N TYR A 436 -1.85 18.29 0.59
CA TYR A 436 -2.09 17.26 -0.43
C TYR A 436 -2.97 17.73 -1.58
N ILE A 437 -3.80 18.75 -1.34
CA ILE A 437 -4.75 19.32 -2.32
C ILE A 437 -4.03 20.25 -3.31
N MET A 438 -2.86 20.75 -2.95
CA MET A 438 -2.10 21.71 -3.76
C MET A 438 -1.44 21.10 -5.01
N TRP A 439 -1.85 19.92 -5.51
CA TRP A 439 -1.16 19.30 -6.65
C TRP A 439 -1.56 19.90 -8.02
N PHE A 440 -2.74 20.52 -8.12
CA PHE A 440 -3.22 21.19 -9.33
C PHE A 440 -3.44 22.69 -9.16
#